data_AF-A0A2S2NKA6-F1
#
_entry.id   AF-A0A2S2NKA6-F1
#
_cell.length_a   1.000
_cell.length_b   1.000
_cell.length_c   1.000
_cell.angle_alpha   90.00
_cell.angle_beta   90.00
_cell.angle_gamma   90.00
#
_symmetry.space_group_name_H-M   'P 1'
#
loop_
_entity.id
_entity.type
_entity.pdbx_description
1 polymer ?
#
loop_
_entity_poly.entity_id
_entity_poly.type
_entity_poly.pdbx_seq_one_letter_code
_entity_poly.pdbx_strand_id
1 'polypeptide(L)'
;IFQNSHYVTESPRPLTPNVIYVGGIHLKPAKTIPKDILDFIEDSPHGVIFFTFGSTIKVSSLPEHIEKAFKDALADVPQRVLWKYEGEMKDKPKNVMTKK
;
A
#
# COMPACT_ATOMS: atom_id res chain seq x y z
N ILE A 1 -21.17 21.84 -1.54
CA ILE A 1 -20.38 20.82 -0.82
C ILE A 1 -19.35 20.28 -1.79
N PHE A 2 -18.07 20.26 -1.41
CA PHE A 2 -17.03 19.63 -2.21
C PHE A 2 -16.85 18.18 -1.78
N GLN A 3 -16.83 17.25 -2.74
CA GLN A 3 -16.64 15.83 -2.48
C GLN A 3 -15.34 15.36 -3.11
N ASN A 4 -14.46 14.74 -2.31
CA ASN A 4 -13.20 14.17 -2.80
C ASN A 4 -13.43 12.84 -3.55
N SER A 5 -14.07 12.91 -4.71
CA SER A 5 -14.33 11.77 -5.59
C SER A 5 -14.56 12.23 -7.04
N HIS A 6 -14.85 11.31 -7.94
CA HIS A 6 -15.19 11.55 -9.33
C HIS A 6 -16.40 10.69 -9.75
N TYR A 7 -17.31 11.23 -10.56
CA TYR A 7 -18.53 10.52 -10.94
C TYR A 7 -18.28 9.25 -11.76
N VAL A 8 -17.14 9.17 -12.47
CA VAL A 8 -16.73 7.96 -13.22
C VAL A 8 -16.36 6.79 -12.30
N THR A 9 -15.86 7.08 -11.09
CA THR A 9 -15.42 6.05 -10.13
C THR A 9 -16.50 5.67 -9.11
N GLU A 10 -17.62 6.38 -9.11
CA GLU A 10 -18.70 6.23 -8.12
C GLU A 10 -19.93 5.58 -8.76
N SER A 11 -20.65 4.79 -7.96
CA SER A 11 -21.96 4.30 -8.37
C SER A 11 -22.94 5.47 -8.59
N PRO A 12 -23.83 5.39 -9.61
CA PRO A 12 -24.82 6.43 -9.87
C PRO A 12 -25.74 6.64 -8.66
N ARG A 13 -25.88 7.89 -8.23
CA ARG A 13 -26.81 8.28 -7.17
C ARG A 13 -27.33 9.70 -7.40
N PRO A 14 -28.57 10.02 -6.96
CA PRO A 14 -29.04 11.39 -6.96
C PRO A 14 -28.14 12.29 -6.10
N LEU A 15 -27.77 13.45 -6.63
CA LEU A 15 -27.03 14.48 -5.92
C LEU A 15 -27.78 15.80 -6.00
N THR A 16 -27.66 16.60 -4.97
CA THR A 16 -28.15 17.97 -5.01
C THR A 16 -27.26 18.81 -5.94
N PRO A 17 -27.81 19.82 -6.67
CA PRO A 17 -27.03 20.62 -7.63
C PRO A 17 -25.82 21.36 -7.05
N ASN A 18 -25.75 21.49 -5.72
CA ASN A 18 -24.67 22.13 -4.99
C ASN A 18 -23.51 21.17 -4.62
N VAL A 19 -23.50 19.92 -5.09
CA VAL A 19 -22.37 18.99 -4.92
C VAL A 19 -21.39 19.13 -6.09
N ILE A 20 -20.12 19.40 -5.78
CA ILE A 20 -19.04 19.49 -6.77
C ILE A 20 -18.00 18.41 -6.45
N TYR A 21 -17.73 17.57 -7.44
CA TYR A 21 -16.69 16.54 -7.37
C TYR A 21 -15.30 17.17 -7.54
N VAL A 22 -14.41 16.93 -6.58
CA VAL A 22 -13.02 17.39 -6.55
C VAL A 22 -12.13 16.21 -6.17
N GLY A 23 -11.98 15.27 -7.09
CA GLY A 23 -11.19 14.06 -6.89
C GLY A 23 -9.71 14.37 -6.63
N GLY A 24 -9.09 13.62 -5.71
CA GLY A 24 -7.67 13.75 -5.41
C GLY A 24 -7.29 15.03 -4.66
N ILE A 25 -8.21 15.68 -3.95
CA ILE A 25 -7.93 16.95 -3.24
C ILE A 25 -6.77 16.87 -2.22
N HIS A 26 -6.44 15.66 -1.77
CA HIS A 26 -5.38 15.37 -0.81
C HIS A 26 -4.04 15.04 -1.46
N LEU A 27 -3.99 14.92 -2.80
CA LEU A 27 -2.77 14.53 -3.52
C LEU A 27 -1.76 15.67 -3.51
N LYS A 28 -0.48 15.30 -3.43
CA LYS A 28 0.67 16.20 -3.56
C LYS A 28 1.45 15.81 -4.82
N PRO A 29 2.25 16.72 -5.39
CA PRO A 29 3.16 16.37 -6.47
C PRO A 29 4.03 15.17 -6.09
N ALA A 30 4.19 14.24 -7.03
CA ALA A 30 4.98 13.04 -6.82
C ALA A 30 6.43 13.41 -6.50
N LYS A 31 7.02 12.71 -5.52
CA LYS A 31 8.43 12.82 -5.17
C LYS A 31 9.22 11.67 -5.79
N THR A 32 10.50 11.88 -5.98
CA THR A 32 11.42 10.82 -6.40
C THR A 32 11.47 9.71 -5.37
N ILE A 33 11.44 8.46 -5.82
CA ILE A 33 11.53 7.28 -4.97
C ILE A 33 12.99 7.13 -4.50
N PRO A 34 13.25 6.78 -3.22
CA PRO A 34 14.59 6.44 -2.75
C PRO A 34 15.25 5.33 -3.58
N LYS A 35 16.55 5.46 -3.85
CA LYS A 35 17.28 4.58 -4.76
C LYS A 35 17.18 3.10 -4.37
N ASP A 36 17.30 2.79 -3.08
CA ASP A 36 17.22 1.41 -2.58
C ASP A 36 15.86 0.75 -2.81
N ILE A 37 14.77 1.53 -2.75
CA ILE A 37 13.42 1.05 -3.08
C ILE A 37 13.27 0.92 -4.59
N LEU A 38 13.80 1.87 -5.36
CA LEU A 38 13.75 1.83 -6.82
C LEU A 38 14.50 0.61 -7.37
N ASP A 39 15.74 0.37 -6.93
CA ASP A 39 16.54 -0.79 -7.31
C ASP A 39 15.79 -2.09 -6.94
N PHE A 40 15.17 -2.14 -5.75
CA PHE A 40 14.36 -3.29 -5.35
C PHE A 40 13.16 -3.52 -6.27
N ILE A 41 12.54 -2.46 -6.80
CA ILE A 41 11.40 -2.55 -7.71
C ILE A 41 11.86 -2.97 -9.12
N GLU A 42 12.89 -2.32 -9.64
CA GLU A 42 13.37 -2.50 -11.02
C GLU A 42 14.01 -3.88 -11.24
N ASP A 43 14.72 -4.41 -10.24
CA ASP A 43 15.32 -5.74 -10.30
C ASP A 43 14.30 -6.88 -10.15
N SER A 44 12.99 -6.60 -10.07
CA SER A 44 11.96 -7.64 -9.95
C SER A 44 11.52 -8.20 -11.31
N PRO A 45 11.79 -9.49 -11.61
CA PRO A 45 11.38 -10.09 -12.89
C PRO A 45 9.87 -10.33 -13.01
N HIS A 46 9.16 -10.40 -11.88
CA HIS A 46 7.73 -10.74 -11.84
C HIS A 46 6.83 -9.58 -11.42
N GLY A 47 7.38 -8.38 -11.29
CA GLY A 47 6.68 -7.20 -10.77
C GLY A 47 6.71 -7.11 -9.23
N VAL A 48 5.98 -6.14 -8.68
CA VAL A 48 6.06 -5.77 -7.26
C VAL A 48 4.68 -5.64 -6.64
N ILE A 49 4.56 -6.09 -5.39
CA ILE A 49 3.40 -5.88 -4.52
C ILE A 49 3.78 -4.86 -3.45
N PHE A 50 3.02 -3.77 -3.34
CA PHE A 50 3.10 -2.86 -2.20
C PHE A 50 2.02 -3.23 -1.17
N PHE A 51 2.43 -3.61 0.04
CA PHE A 51 1.54 -4.11 1.08
C PHE A 51 1.57 -3.21 2.32
N THR A 52 0.40 -2.69 2.71
CA THR A 52 0.26 -1.77 3.85
C THR A 52 -1.18 -1.77 4.41
N PHE A 53 -1.32 -1.55 5.72
CA PHE A 53 -2.60 -1.32 6.40
C PHE A 53 -2.89 0.18 6.62
N GLY A 54 -2.18 1.06 5.92
CA GLY A 54 -2.26 2.50 6.12
C GLY A 54 -1.48 2.97 7.36
N SER A 55 -1.85 4.13 7.90
CA SER A 55 -1.14 4.77 9.03
C SER A 55 -1.66 4.37 10.41
N THR A 56 -2.89 3.87 10.49
CA THR A 56 -3.59 3.65 11.77
C THR A 56 -3.20 2.33 12.43
N ILE A 57 -3.06 1.27 11.62
CA ILE A 57 -2.75 -0.06 12.11
C ILE A 57 -1.24 -0.25 12.08
N LYS A 58 -0.67 -0.57 13.24
CA LYS A 58 0.73 -0.99 13.35
C LYS A 58 0.80 -2.49 13.13
N VAL A 59 1.44 -2.91 12.05
CA VAL A 59 1.50 -4.33 11.68
C VAL A 59 2.26 -5.14 12.72
N SER A 60 3.26 -4.53 13.35
CA SER A 60 4.02 -5.14 14.46
C SER A 60 3.25 -5.33 15.76
N SER A 61 2.02 -4.81 15.86
CA SER A 61 1.12 -5.08 16.99
C SER A 61 0.10 -6.19 16.71
N LEU A 62 0.10 -6.77 15.51
CA LEU A 62 -0.77 -7.89 15.20
C LEU A 62 -0.35 -9.13 16.00
N PRO A 63 -1.31 -10.02 16.35
CA PRO A 63 -0.96 -11.32 16.92
C PRO A 63 -0.02 -12.08 15.99
N GLU A 64 0.97 -12.78 16.56
CA GLU A 64 2.03 -13.46 15.80
C GLU A 64 1.50 -14.42 14.75
N HIS A 65 0.41 -15.15 15.04
CA HIS A 65 -0.19 -16.09 14.09
C HIS A 65 -0.76 -15.39 12.83
N ILE A 66 -1.26 -14.17 12.97
CA ILE A 66 -1.77 -13.36 11.85
C ILE A 66 -0.60 -12.82 11.03
N GLU A 67 0.41 -12.26 11.70
CA GLU A 67 1.62 -11.78 11.03
C GLU A 67 2.31 -12.92 10.25
N LYS A 68 2.38 -14.11 10.86
CA LYS A 68 2.92 -15.30 10.22
C LYS A 68 2.09 -15.72 9.00
N ALA A 69 0.77 -15.73 9.08
CA ALA A 69 -0.08 -16.07 7.93
C ALA A 69 0.18 -15.14 6.73
N PHE A 70 0.38 -13.84 6.97
CA PHE A 70 0.76 -12.90 5.90
C PHE A 70 2.16 -13.17 5.37
N LYS A 71 3.15 -13.45 6.24
CA LYS A 71 4.51 -13.81 5.81
C LYS A 71 4.50 -15.05 4.92
N ASP A 72 3.80 -16.10 5.34
CA ASP A 72 3.73 -17.37 4.63
C ASP A 72 3.06 -17.15 3.26
N ALA A 73 1.90 -16.48 3.21
CA ALA A 73 1.20 -16.21 1.96
C ALA A 73 2.00 -15.30 0.99
N LEU A 74 2.70 -14.30 1.52
CA LEU A 74 3.52 -13.39 0.71
C LEU A 74 4.87 -14.01 0.32
N ALA A 75 5.33 -15.06 1.00
CA ALA A 75 6.53 -15.80 0.61
C ALA A 75 6.29 -16.69 -0.62
N ASP A 76 5.05 -17.15 -0.81
CA ASP A 76 4.67 -18.08 -1.89
C ASP A 76 4.51 -17.40 -3.25
N VAL A 77 4.40 -16.06 -3.29
CA VAL A 77 4.23 -15.33 -4.56
C VAL A 77 5.58 -15.01 -5.22
N PRO A 78 5.67 -15.06 -6.56
CA PRO A 78 6.93 -14.81 -7.27
C PRO A 78 7.33 -13.32 -7.29
N GLN A 79 6.41 -12.40 -6.96
CA GLN A 79 6.67 -10.96 -6.90
C GLN A 79 7.56 -10.60 -5.71
N ARG A 80 8.32 -9.52 -5.89
CA ARG A 80 8.91 -8.80 -4.75
C ARG A 80 7.84 -8.04 -4.00
N VAL A 81 7.92 -8.03 -2.67
CA VAL A 81 6.93 -7.40 -1.80
C VAL A 81 7.58 -6.26 -1.03
N LEU A 82 7.11 -5.04 -1.25
CA LEU A 82 7.44 -3.90 -0.40
C LEU A 82 6.38 -3.79 0.69
N TRP A 83 6.72 -4.23 1.90
CA TRP A 83 5.81 -4.22 3.04
C TRP A 83 6.10 -3.04 3.96
N LYS A 84 5.13 -2.15 4.14
CA LYS A 84 5.18 -1.17 5.22
C LYS A 84 5.07 -1.88 6.58
N TYR A 85 6.16 -1.90 7.35
CA TYR A 85 6.25 -2.58 8.63
C TYR A 85 7.02 -1.75 9.66
N GLU A 86 6.44 -1.60 10.85
CA GLU A 86 7.06 -0.84 11.94
C GLU A 86 8.01 -1.71 12.78
N GLY A 87 9.31 -1.58 12.55
CA GLY A 87 10.37 -2.22 13.34
C GLY A 87 11.13 -3.30 12.58
N GLU A 88 11.76 -4.21 13.31
CA GLU A 88 12.47 -5.36 12.73
C GLU A 88 11.54 -6.58 12.67
N MET A 89 11.40 -7.13 11.46
CA MET A 89 10.58 -8.31 11.23
C MET A 89 11.42 -9.57 11.43
N LYS A 90 11.03 -10.41 12.39
CA LYS A 90 11.62 -11.75 12.58
C LYS A 90 11.20 -12.66 11.42
N ASP A 91 12.08 -13.56 11.00
CA ASP A 91 11.81 -14.56 9.95
C ASP A 91 11.24 -13.95 8.65
N LYS A 92 11.80 -12.81 8.24
CA LYS A 92 11.34 -12.09 7.04
C LYS A 92 11.57 -12.94 5.78
N PRO A 93 10.54 -13.11 4.92
CA PRO A 93 10.70 -13.81 3.63
C PRO A 93 11.71 -13.12 2.71
N LYS A 94 12.39 -13.92 1.86
CA LYS A 94 13.48 -13.42 0.99
C LYS A 94 13.01 -12.41 -0.05
N ASN A 95 11.78 -12.55 -0.54
CA ASN A 95 11.17 -11.65 -1.51
C ASN A 95 10.56 -10.39 -0.86
N VAL A 96 10.65 -10.21 0.46
CA VAL A 96 10.05 -9.09 1.20
C VAL A 96 11.10 -8.06 1.61
N MET A 97 10.90 -6.81 1.21
CA MET A 97 11.56 -5.62 1.76
C MET A 97 10.62 -4.92 2.75
N THR A 98 11.13 -4.56 3.92
CA THR A 98 10.38 -3.80 4.92
C THR A 98 10.82 -2.33 4.94
N LYS A 99 9.84 -1.42 4.98
CA LYS A 99 10.05 0.02 5.18
C LYS A 99 9.02 0.60 6.15
N LYS A 100 9.35 1.68 6.84
CA LYS A 100 8.43 2.38 7.74
C LYS A 100 7.63 3.45 7.01
#